data_AF-A0A928QFE5-F1
#
_entry.id   AF-A0A928QFE5-F1
#
_cell.length_a   1.000
_cell.length_b   1.000
_cell.length_c   1.000
_cell.angle_alpha   90.00
_cell.angle_beta   90.00
_cell.angle_gamma   90.00
#
_symmetry.space_group_name_H-M   'P 1'
#
loop_
_entity.id
_entity.type
_entity.pdbx_description
1 polymer ?
#
loop_
_entity_poly.entity_id
_entity_poly.type
_entity_poly.pdbx_seq_one_letter_code
_entity_poly.pdbx_strand_id
1 'polypeptide(L)'
;MNTILFDLDGTLVPVALEDFIKDYFGRLADKMESLGFDKESFIKESWKSVGKMMENDSQKTNEEVFWQSFINKSKPDSKLYEIFDSFYKNEFNLTKGILKEKRDFRQMFDTLKEKGYSLVLATNPLFPMSGVESRLNWVNLTPEDFIYITTYDNSYCCKPNLKYYKRIFGKIGKKPEECLMVGNNVLEDMCVKKLGTQVYLITDFIENPLNESFDNIPNGNFAQFEKYICGLDFAV
;
A
#
# COMPACT_ATOMS: atom_id res chain seq x y z
N MET A 1 -16.15 -4.84 -16.59
CA MET A 1 -15.08 -4.51 -15.64
C MET A 1 -14.09 -3.63 -16.38
N ASN A 2 -13.73 -2.48 -15.83
CA ASN A 2 -12.86 -1.49 -16.50
C ASN A 2 -11.87 -0.81 -15.55
N THR A 3 -11.79 -1.25 -14.29
CA THR A 3 -10.88 -0.68 -13.29
C THR A 3 -10.15 -1.80 -12.54
N ILE A 4 -8.85 -1.64 -12.31
CA ILE A 4 -8.04 -2.58 -11.54
C ILE A 4 -7.40 -1.82 -10.38
N LEU A 5 -7.63 -2.31 -9.16
CA LEU A 5 -7.00 -1.86 -7.93
C LEU A 5 -5.85 -2.82 -7.63
N PHE A 6 -4.69 -2.27 -7.31
CA PHE A 6 -3.51 -3.02 -6.93
C PHE A 6 -3.11 -2.69 -5.50
N ASP A 7 -2.83 -3.70 -4.70
CA ASP A 7 -1.95 -3.53 -3.54
C ASP A 7 -0.48 -3.30 -3.99
N LEU A 8 0.39 -2.89 -3.06
CA LEU A 8 1.79 -2.57 -3.34
C LEU A 8 2.75 -3.63 -2.78
N ASP A 9 2.88 -3.74 -1.47
CA ASP A 9 3.93 -4.53 -0.82
C ASP A 9 3.57 -6.02 -0.83
N GLY A 10 4.37 -6.83 -1.52
CA GLY A 10 4.09 -8.24 -1.80
C GLY A 10 3.24 -8.48 -3.05
N THR A 11 2.70 -7.40 -3.66
CA THR A 11 1.85 -7.44 -4.86
C THR A 11 2.53 -6.84 -6.10
N LEU A 12 2.85 -5.54 -6.07
CA LEU A 12 3.62 -4.87 -7.12
C LEU A 12 5.09 -4.70 -6.73
N VAL A 13 5.43 -4.80 -5.45
CA VAL A 13 6.80 -4.79 -4.94
C VAL A 13 7.08 -6.15 -4.32
N PRO A 14 7.99 -6.97 -4.86
CA PRO A 14 8.21 -8.34 -4.41
C PRO A 14 9.00 -8.37 -3.08
N VAL A 15 8.28 -8.15 -1.99
CA VAL A 15 8.86 -8.01 -0.66
C VAL A 15 8.00 -8.68 0.40
N ALA A 16 8.65 -9.30 1.38
CA ALA A 16 7.98 -9.77 2.59
C ALA A 16 7.79 -8.58 3.53
N LEU A 17 6.56 -8.36 4.01
CA LEU A 17 6.22 -7.20 4.82
C LEU A 17 7.07 -7.09 6.10
N GLU A 18 7.35 -8.21 6.78
CA GLU A 18 8.20 -8.23 7.98
C GLU A 18 9.63 -7.76 7.71
N ASP A 19 10.25 -8.24 6.62
CA ASP A 19 11.61 -7.84 6.20
C ASP A 19 11.63 -6.34 5.88
N PHE A 20 10.61 -5.86 5.16
CA PHE A 20 10.44 -4.45 4.81
C PHE A 20 10.30 -3.54 6.02
N ILE A 21 9.35 -3.85 6.90
CA ILE A 21 9.09 -3.09 8.13
C ILE A 21 10.36 -3.02 8.98
N LYS A 22 11.06 -4.15 9.16
CA LYS A 22 12.27 -4.21 9.99
C LYS A 22 13.39 -3.31 9.47
N ASP A 23 13.70 -3.36 8.17
CA ASP A 23 14.77 -2.54 7.57
C ASP A 23 14.39 -1.05 7.56
N TYR A 24 13.17 -0.72 7.13
CA TYR A 24 12.68 0.66 7.11
C TYR A 24 12.68 1.30 8.50
N PHE A 25 12.07 0.65 9.50
CA PHE A 25 12.03 1.22 10.85
C PHE A 25 13.42 1.29 11.49
N GLY A 26 14.31 0.33 11.19
CA GLY A 26 15.70 0.39 11.60
C GLY A 26 16.38 1.66 11.10
N ARG A 27 16.29 1.94 9.80
CA ARG A 27 16.87 3.15 9.18
C ARG A 27 16.28 4.44 9.72
N LEU A 28 14.96 4.47 9.91
CA LEU A 28 14.28 5.65 10.46
C LEU A 28 14.73 5.89 11.91
N ALA A 29 14.81 4.83 12.72
CA ALA A 29 15.27 4.92 14.09
C ALA A 29 16.74 5.38 14.19
N ASP A 30 17.63 4.89 13.30
CA ASP A 30 19.03 5.36 13.22
C ASP A 30 19.12 6.84 12.85
N LYS A 31 18.30 7.31 11.90
CA LYS A 31 18.23 8.74 11.56
C LYS A 31 17.79 9.57 12.76
N MET A 32 16.76 9.12 13.48
CA MET A 32 16.25 9.83 14.66
C MET A 32 17.27 9.83 15.81
N GLU A 33 17.98 8.72 16.03
CA GLU A 33 19.06 8.65 17.01
C GLU A 33 20.19 9.64 16.69
N SER A 34 20.57 9.78 15.41
CA SER A 34 21.57 10.78 14.98
C SER A 34 21.17 12.24 15.26
N LEU A 35 19.87 12.49 15.44
CA LEU A 35 19.29 13.79 15.78
C LEU A 35 19.06 13.97 17.29
N GLY A 36 19.50 13.01 18.12
CA GLY A 36 19.42 13.07 19.57
C GLY A 36 18.13 12.51 20.19
N PHE A 37 17.32 11.76 19.42
CA PHE A 37 16.15 11.07 19.96
C PHE A 37 16.55 9.72 20.56
N ASP A 38 15.87 9.32 21.64
CA ASP A 38 16.02 7.97 22.19
C ASP A 38 15.41 6.93 21.23
N LYS A 39 16.22 5.96 20.81
CA LYS A 39 15.86 4.99 19.78
C LYS A 39 14.71 4.07 20.19
N GLU A 40 14.75 3.54 21.41
CA GLU A 40 13.72 2.63 21.92
C GLU A 40 12.38 3.34 22.09
N SER A 41 12.39 4.53 22.69
CA SER A 41 11.18 5.35 22.85
C SER A 41 10.62 5.78 21.50
N PHE A 42 11.46 6.13 20.52
CA PHE A 42 11.02 6.48 19.18
C PHE A 42 10.29 5.33 18.50
N ILE A 43 10.88 4.13 18.51
CA ILE A 43 10.28 2.93 17.93
C ILE A 43 8.94 2.63 18.60
N LYS A 44 8.90 2.67 19.94
CA LYS A 44 7.68 2.40 20.72
C LYS A 44 6.54 3.37 20.38
N GLU A 45 6.80 4.67 20.39
CA GLU A 45 5.76 5.67 20.09
C GLU A 45 5.34 5.64 18.62
N SER A 46 6.26 5.30 17.71
CA SER A 46 5.94 5.11 16.29
C SER A 46 4.98 3.94 16.09
N TRP A 47 5.27 2.78 16.69
CA TRP A 47 4.39 1.60 16.62
C TRP A 47 3.01 1.84 17.24
N LYS A 48 2.96 2.50 18.39
CA LYS A 48 1.70 2.93 19.00
C LYS A 48 0.88 3.80 18.05
N SER A 49 1.54 4.72 17.34
CA SER A 49 0.87 5.65 16.43
C SER A 49 0.43 4.99 15.13
N VAL A 50 1.20 4.04 14.61
CA VAL A 50 0.77 3.15 13.52
C VAL A 50 -0.45 2.33 13.93
N GLY A 51 -0.44 1.75 15.13
CA GLY A 51 -1.60 1.05 15.67
C GLY A 51 -2.87 1.92 15.71
N LYS A 52 -2.73 3.21 16.06
CA LYS A 52 -3.84 4.17 16.01
C LYS A 52 -4.34 4.46 14.58
N MET A 53 -3.45 4.49 13.59
CA MET A 53 -3.87 4.58 12.18
C MET A 53 -4.65 3.33 11.75
N MET A 54 -4.20 2.14 12.13
CA MET A 54 -4.87 0.88 11.78
C MET A 54 -6.27 0.78 12.38
N GLU A 55 -6.47 1.34 13.58
CA GLU A 55 -7.77 1.45 14.26
C GLU A 55 -8.65 2.61 13.75
N ASN A 56 -8.16 3.46 12.83
CA ASN A 56 -8.87 4.67 12.45
C ASN A 56 -10.17 4.37 11.69
N ASP A 57 -11.26 4.95 12.19
CA ASP A 57 -12.59 4.97 11.54
C ASP A 57 -13.27 6.33 11.76
N SER A 58 -12.46 7.38 11.90
CA SER A 58 -12.92 8.74 12.21
C SER A 58 -13.07 9.59 10.93
N GLN A 59 -13.31 10.89 11.12
CA GLN A 59 -13.27 11.87 10.02
C GLN A 59 -11.88 12.51 9.83
N LYS A 60 -10.88 12.07 10.61
CA LYS A 60 -9.49 12.51 10.48
C LYS A 60 -8.71 11.59 9.56
N THR A 61 -7.77 12.16 8.83
CA THR A 61 -6.86 11.37 7.99
C THR A 61 -5.97 10.48 8.87
N ASN A 62 -5.42 9.41 8.31
CA ASN A 62 -4.48 8.56 9.04
C ASN A 62 -3.22 9.35 9.44
N GLU A 63 -2.77 10.30 8.61
CA GLU A 63 -1.71 11.25 8.94
C GLU A 63 -2.05 12.06 10.20
N GLU A 64 -3.24 12.66 10.28
CA GLU A 64 -3.68 13.42 11.46
C GLU A 64 -3.71 12.53 12.71
N VAL A 65 -4.21 11.29 12.58
CA VAL A 65 -4.26 10.32 13.68
C VAL A 65 -2.86 9.91 14.13
N PHE A 66 -1.93 9.68 13.20
CA PHE A 66 -0.55 9.36 13.49
C PHE A 66 0.10 10.48 14.30
N TRP A 67 0.07 11.72 13.80
CA TRP A 67 0.71 12.85 14.49
C TRP A 67 0.04 13.16 15.83
N GLN A 68 -1.28 13.03 15.92
CA GLN A 68 -1.98 13.18 17.20
C GLN A 68 -1.52 12.15 18.22
N SER A 69 -1.29 10.90 17.82
CA SER A 69 -0.76 9.88 18.73
C SER A 69 0.73 10.10 19.04
N PHE A 70 1.53 10.43 18.03
CA PHE A 70 2.99 10.39 18.11
C PHE A 70 3.59 11.54 18.92
N ILE A 71 3.01 12.74 18.77
CA ILE A 71 3.50 13.95 19.45
C ILE A 71 2.45 14.59 20.37
N ASN A 72 1.31 13.93 20.58
CA ASN A 72 0.16 14.47 21.32
C ASN A 72 -0.34 15.82 20.78
N LYS A 73 -0.26 16.03 19.45
CA LYS A 73 -0.72 17.26 18.78
C LYS A 73 -1.55 16.93 17.54
N SER A 74 -2.64 17.66 17.32
CA SER A 74 -3.50 17.49 16.13
C SER A 74 -2.82 17.83 14.80
N LYS A 75 -1.63 18.46 14.83
CA LYS A 75 -0.81 18.75 13.65
C LYS A 75 0.65 18.42 13.96
N PRO A 76 1.41 17.91 12.96
CA PRO A 76 2.83 17.68 13.09
C PRO A 76 3.58 18.92 13.58
N ASP A 77 4.63 18.70 14.37
CA ASP A 77 5.69 19.69 14.53
C ASP A 77 6.38 19.86 13.17
N SER A 78 6.42 21.08 12.63
CA SER A 78 6.90 21.33 11.27
C SER A 78 8.32 20.80 11.05
N LYS A 79 9.18 20.90 12.07
CA LYS A 79 10.56 20.40 11.98
C LYS A 79 10.61 18.87 11.92
N LEU A 80 9.79 18.20 12.72
CA LEU A 80 9.74 16.74 12.73
C LEU A 80 9.12 16.18 11.44
N TYR A 81 8.13 16.90 10.90
CA TYR A 81 7.57 16.60 9.59
C TYR A 81 8.62 16.67 8.48
N GLU A 82 9.40 17.75 8.44
CA GLU A 82 10.50 17.93 7.48
C GLU A 82 11.55 16.81 7.58
N ILE A 83 11.86 16.34 8.80
CA ILE A 83 12.78 15.21 9.02
C ILE A 83 12.22 13.92 8.41
N PHE A 84 10.93 13.62 8.63
CA PHE A 84 10.26 12.45 8.07
C PHE A 84 10.17 12.53 6.55
N ASP A 85 9.75 13.67 6.00
CA ASP A 85 9.68 13.87 4.54
C ASP A 85 11.05 13.75 3.89
N SER A 86 12.09 14.34 4.49
CA SER A 86 13.48 14.17 4.07
C SER A 86 13.91 12.70 4.10
N PHE A 87 13.51 11.94 5.14
CA PHE A 87 13.79 10.51 5.22
C PHE A 87 13.19 9.73 4.05
N TYR A 88 11.91 9.94 3.77
CA TYR A 88 11.22 9.24 2.68
C TYR A 88 11.78 9.58 1.30
N LYS A 89 12.31 10.80 1.11
CA LYS A 89 12.94 11.23 -0.14
C LYS A 89 14.37 10.71 -0.33
N ASN A 90 15.04 10.28 0.75
CA ASN A 90 16.47 9.92 0.71
C ASN A 90 16.70 8.51 1.27
N GLU A 91 16.91 8.37 2.57
CA GLU A 91 17.38 7.14 3.22
C GLU A 91 16.40 5.98 3.07
N PHE A 92 15.11 6.26 2.95
CA PHE A 92 14.08 5.24 2.70
C PHE A 92 14.31 4.45 1.40
N ASN A 93 14.88 5.07 0.37
CA ASN A 93 15.13 4.40 -0.91
C ASN A 93 16.20 3.29 -0.78
N LEU A 94 17.04 3.34 0.26
CA LEU A 94 18.02 2.28 0.54
C LEU A 94 17.36 0.96 0.91
N THR A 95 16.10 0.99 1.39
CA THR A 95 15.29 -0.19 1.68
C THR A 95 15.08 -1.06 0.43
N LYS A 96 15.24 -0.52 -0.79
CA LYS A 96 15.27 -1.30 -2.05
C LYS A 96 16.24 -2.48 -1.99
N GLY A 97 17.31 -2.39 -1.19
CA GLY A 97 18.33 -3.43 -1.06
C GLY A 97 17.80 -4.77 -0.52
N ILE A 98 16.61 -4.81 0.09
CA ILE A 98 16.03 -6.05 0.63
C ILE A 98 15.24 -6.85 -0.41
N LEU A 99 14.97 -6.28 -1.58
CA LEU A 99 14.20 -6.96 -2.63
C LEU A 99 14.97 -8.20 -3.10
N LYS A 100 14.37 -9.37 -2.90
CA LYS A 100 14.98 -10.68 -3.23
C LYS A 100 14.94 -10.98 -4.73
N GLU A 101 13.98 -10.38 -5.43
CA GLU A 101 13.87 -10.45 -6.88
C GLU A 101 13.63 -9.06 -7.47
N LYS A 102 14.07 -8.85 -8.70
CA LYS A 102 13.77 -7.65 -9.47
C LYS A 102 12.62 -7.96 -10.42
N ARG A 103 11.56 -7.16 -10.35
CA ARG A 103 10.42 -7.18 -11.26
C ARG A 103 10.30 -5.83 -11.93
N ASP A 104 9.97 -5.84 -13.20
CA ASP A 104 9.62 -4.64 -13.98
C ASP A 104 8.19 -4.83 -14.46
N PHE A 105 7.28 -3.99 -13.97
CA PHE A 105 5.85 -4.06 -14.31
C PHE A 105 5.45 -3.12 -15.45
N ARG A 106 6.40 -2.39 -16.06
CA ARG A 106 6.12 -1.38 -17.08
C ARG A 106 5.31 -1.95 -18.25
N GLN A 107 5.77 -3.05 -18.84
CA GLN A 107 5.09 -3.67 -19.98
C GLN A 107 3.65 -4.12 -19.64
N MET A 108 3.46 -4.69 -18.44
CA MET A 108 2.14 -5.09 -17.96
C MET A 108 1.22 -3.87 -17.84
N PHE A 109 1.69 -2.79 -17.22
CA PHE A 109 0.91 -1.56 -17.05
C PHE A 109 0.58 -0.88 -18.38
N ASP A 110 1.53 -0.82 -19.31
CA ASP A 110 1.30 -0.26 -20.64
C ASP A 110 0.23 -1.05 -21.38
N THR A 111 0.28 -2.39 -21.32
CA THR A 111 -0.73 -3.28 -21.90
C THR A 111 -2.12 -3.01 -21.31
N LEU A 112 -2.23 -2.84 -19.98
CA LEU A 112 -3.52 -2.57 -19.34
C LEU A 112 -4.09 -1.20 -19.72
N LYS A 113 -3.23 -0.19 -19.85
CA LYS A 113 -3.64 1.14 -20.31
C LYS A 113 -4.08 1.13 -21.77
N GLU A 114 -3.36 0.44 -22.65
CA GLU A 114 -3.75 0.24 -24.06
C GLU A 114 -5.10 -0.45 -24.19
N LYS A 115 -5.41 -1.38 -23.27
CA LYS A 115 -6.71 -2.04 -23.16
C LYS A 115 -7.80 -1.17 -22.53
N GLY A 116 -7.49 0.06 -22.11
CA GLY A 116 -8.45 1.03 -21.57
C GLY A 116 -8.76 0.88 -20.08
N TYR A 117 -7.97 0.11 -19.33
CA TYR A 117 -8.17 -0.03 -17.89
C TYR A 117 -7.76 1.22 -17.12
N SER A 118 -8.62 1.63 -16.18
CA SER A 118 -8.25 2.57 -15.12
C SER A 118 -7.50 1.83 -14.02
N LEU A 119 -6.31 2.32 -13.62
CA LEU A 119 -5.47 1.67 -12.64
C LEU A 119 -5.45 2.48 -11.34
N VAL A 120 -5.58 1.80 -10.19
CA VAL A 120 -5.62 2.42 -8.86
C VAL A 120 -4.62 1.71 -7.97
N LEU A 121 -3.80 2.46 -7.24
CA LEU A 121 -3.00 1.88 -6.17
C LEU A 121 -3.79 1.96 -4.87
N ALA A 122 -4.27 0.81 -4.42
CA ALA A 122 -5.04 0.64 -3.21
C ALA A 122 -4.18 -0.01 -2.11
N THR A 123 -2.98 0.51 -1.86
CA THR A 123 -2.08 0.04 -0.77
C THR A 123 -2.59 0.41 0.62
N ASN A 124 -2.23 -0.36 1.65
CA ASN A 124 -2.58 -0.01 3.04
C ASN A 124 -2.06 1.42 3.37
N PRO A 125 -2.92 2.41 3.69
CA PRO A 125 -2.55 3.83 3.71
C PRO A 125 -1.86 4.25 5.02
N LEU A 126 -0.65 3.72 5.22
CA LEU A 126 0.21 3.99 6.37
C LEU A 126 1.40 4.90 6.03
N PHE A 127 1.63 5.12 4.74
CA PHE A 127 2.79 5.85 4.22
C PHE A 127 2.40 7.16 3.54
N PRO A 128 3.29 8.18 3.56
CA PRO A 128 3.17 9.35 2.71
C PRO A 128 3.37 8.99 1.24
N MET A 129 2.96 9.91 0.35
CA MET A 129 3.17 9.78 -1.08
C MET A 129 4.65 9.55 -1.44
N SER A 130 5.60 10.24 -0.80
CA SER A 130 7.04 10.07 -1.07
C SER A 130 7.54 8.63 -0.79
N GLY A 131 7.00 7.98 0.24
CA GLY A 131 7.28 6.58 0.54
C GLY A 131 6.61 5.61 -0.44
N VAL A 132 5.42 5.95 -0.94
CA VAL A 132 4.75 5.16 -2.00
C VAL A 132 5.47 5.29 -3.34
N GLU A 133 5.79 6.51 -3.75
CA GLU A 133 6.50 6.82 -5.00
C GLU A 133 7.87 6.13 -5.06
N SER A 134 8.64 6.16 -3.96
CA SER A 134 9.92 5.44 -3.88
C SER A 134 9.76 3.96 -4.23
N ARG A 135 8.75 3.30 -3.67
CA ARG A 135 8.45 1.88 -3.90
C ARG A 135 7.98 1.60 -5.32
N LEU A 136 7.14 2.45 -5.90
CA LEU A 136 6.76 2.35 -7.32
C LEU A 136 7.98 2.42 -8.24
N ASN A 137 8.90 3.35 -7.97
CA ASN A 137 10.14 3.49 -8.73
C ASN A 137 11.06 2.27 -8.63
N TRP A 138 10.92 1.43 -7.59
CA TRP A 138 11.70 0.20 -7.48
C TRP A 138 11.35 -0.82 -8.55
N VAL A 139 10.13 -0.75 -9.07
CA VAL A 139 9.56 -1.69 -10.03
C VAL A 139 9.17 -1.03 -11.36
N ASN A 140 9.82 0.12 -11.64
CA ASN A 140 9.69 0.89 -12.88
C ASN A 140 8.27 1.43 -13.13
N LEU A 141 7.52 1.72 -12.06
CA LEU A 141 6.23 2.39 -12.07
C LEU A 141 6.35 3.80 -11.49
N THR A 142 5.41 4.68 -11.84
CA THR A 142 5.34 6.06 -11.31
C THR A 142 3.91 6.37 -10.85
N PRO A 143 3.70 7.42 -10.04
CA PRO A 143 2.36 7.81 -9.61
C PRO A 143 1.38 8.09 -10.76
N GLU A 144 1.88 8.58 -11.90
CA GLU A 144 1.09 8.87 -13.10
C GLU A 144 0.53 7.62 -13.79
N ASP A 145 1.00 6.43 -13.40
CA ASP A 145 0.43 5.18 -13.86
C ASP A 145 -0.96 4.91 -13.29
N PHE A 146 -1.37 5.65 -12.25
CA PHE A 146 -2.60 5.42 -11.50
C PHE A 146 -3.50 6.66 -11.53
N ILE A 147 -4.81 6.44 -11.67
CA ILE A 147 -5.83 7.50 -11.56
C ILE A 147 -6.08 7.90 -10.09
N TYR A 148 -5.69 7.05 -9.15
CA TYR A 148 -5.81 7.28 -7.72
C TYR A 148 -4.81 6.42 -6.95
N ILE A 149 -4.24 6.98 -5.89
CA ILE A 149 -3.29 6.32 -5.00
C ILE A 149 -3.71 6.60 -3.56
N THR A 150 -3.80 5.56 -2.74
CA THR A 150 -4.06 5.70 -1.31
C THR A 150 -2.77 5.98 -0.54
N THR A 151 -2.80 7.02 0.27
CA THR A 151 -1.73 7.44 1.17
C THR A 151 -2.32 7.80 2.52
N TYR A 152 -1.49 7.92 3.55
CA TYR A 152 -1.95 8.22 4.91
C TYR A 152 -2.69 9.58 5.05
N ASP A 153 -2.43 10.55 4.17
CA ASP A 153 -2.91 11.93 4.20
C ASP A 153 -4.21 12.11 3.42
N ASN A 154 -4.59 11.13 2.59
CA ASN A 154 -5.84 11.13 1.85
C ASN A 154 -6.83 10.03 2.28
N SER A 155 -6.44 9.20 3.23
CA SER A 155 -7.21 8.05 3.72
C SER A 155 -7.57 8.19 5.20
N TYR A 156 -8.70 7.57 5.58
CA TYR A 156 -9.34 7.72 6.89
C TYR A 156 -9.59 6.39 7.60
N CYS A 157 -9.29 5.29 6.91
CA CYS A 157 -9.36 3.93 7.39
C CYS A 157 -8.22 3.15 6.74
N CYS A 158 -7.77 2.09 7.39
CA CYS A 158 -6.83 1.13 6.82
C CYS A 158 -7.58 -0.13 6.34
N LYS A 159 -6.91 -0.98 5.56
CA LYS A 159 -7.37 -2.35 5.37
C LYS A 159 -7.40 -3.08 6.73
N PRO A 160 -8.30 -4.05 6.98
CA PRO A 160 -9.35 -4.61 6.11
C PRO A 160 -10.71 -3.89 6.20
N ASN A 161 -10.78 -2.65 6.72
CA ASN A 161 -12.06 -1.97 6.92
C ASN A 161 -12.75 -1.67 5.58
N LEU A 162 -13.95 -2.21 5.33
CA LEU A 162 -14.67 -2.00 4.06
C LEU A 162 -14.95 -0.52 3.73
N LYS A 163 -14.96 0.38 4.72
CA LYS A 163 -15.07 1.83 4.48
C LYS A 163 -13.89 2.38 3.69
N TYR A 164 -12.69 1.80 3.83
CA TYR A 164 -11.52 2.13 3.01
C TYR A 164 -11.85 1.96 1.52
N TYR A 165 -12.28 0.76 1.11
CA TYR A 165 -12.64 0.48 -0.28
C TYR A 165 -13.84 1.30 -0.77
N LYS A 166 -14.88 1.47 0.06
CA LYS A 166 -16.03 2.32 -0.29
C LYS A 166 -15.62 3.76 -0.61
N ARG A 167 -14.65 4.32 0.13
CA ARG A 167 -14.10 5.66 -0.14
C ARG A 167 -13.34 5.69 -1.46
N ILE A 168 -12.53 4.67 -1.78
CA ILE A 168 -11.86 4.55 -3.09
C ILE A 168 -12.90 4.58 -4.20
N PHE A 169 -13.91 3.71 -4.16
CA PHE A 169 -14.95 3.62 -5.18
C PHE A 169 -15.70 4.95 -5.37
N GLY A 170 -16.05 5.62 -4.26
CA GLY A 170 -16.65 6.96 -4.31
C GLY A 170 -15.73 8.02 -4.92
N LYS A 171 -14.43 7.95 -4.66
CA LYS A 171 -13.43 8.90 -5.16
C LYS A 171 -13.18 8.74 -6.66
N ILE A 172 -13.13 7.51 -7.17
CA ILE A 172 -12.90 7.20 -8.58
C ILE A 172 -14.20 7.14 -9.40
N GLY A 173 -15.36 7.22 -8.76
CA GLY A 173 -16.67 7.20 -9.43
C GLY A 173 -17.01 5.86 -10.07
N LYS A 174 -16.56 4.74 -9.48
CA LYS A 174 -16.77 3.37 -10.00
C LYS A 174 -17.62 2.54 -9.06
N LYS A 175 -18.36 1.59 -9.61
CA LYS A 175 -19.06 0.59 -8.81
C LYS A 175 -18.13 -0.56 -8.44
N PRO A 176 -18.31 -1.22 -7.28
CA PRO A 176 -17.49 -2.36 -6.88
C PRO A 176 -17.41 -3.46 -7.94
N GLU A 177 -18.49 -3.77 -8.64
CA GLU A 177 -18.59 -4.87 -9.61
C GLU A 177 -17.87 -4.57 -10.93
N GLU A 178 -17.53 -3.30 -11.17
CA GLU A 178 -16.74 -2.86 -12.32
C GLU A 178 -15.24 -3.00 -12.09
N CYS A 179 -14.85 -3.42 -10.88
CA CYS A 179 -13.48 -3.42 -10.40
C CYS A 179 -12.94 -4.84 -10.14
N LEU A 180 -11.62 -4.98 -10.32
CA LEU A 180 -10.81 -6.10 -9.83
C LEU A 180 -9.83 -5.59 -8.78
N MET A 181 -9.76 -6.22 -7.62
CA MET A 181 -8.70 -6.00 -6.63
C MET A 181 -7.65 -7.11 -6.74
N VAL A 182 -6.41 -6.73 -6.99
CA VAL A 182 -5.24 -7.61 -6.99
C VAL A 182 -4.42 -7.32 -5.74
N GLY A 183 -4.15 -8.35 -4.95
CA GLY A 183 -3.37 -8.22 -3.72
C GLY A 183 -2.77 -9.55 -3.27
N ASN A 184 -1.95 -9.54 -2.23
CA ASN A 184 -1.30 -10.72 -1.66
C ASN A 184 -1.84 -11.06 -0.25
N ASN A 185 -2.70 -10.24 0.34
CA ASN A 185 -3.20 -10.45 1.70
C ASN A 185 -4.66 -10.95 1.72
N VAL A 186 -4.87 -12.14 2.27
CA VAL A 186 -6.18 -12.81 2.34
C VAL A 186 -7.19 -12.00 3.16
N LEU A 187 -6.76 -11.38 4.25
CA LEU A 187 -7.63 -10.62 5.13
C LEU A 187 -7.83 -9.17 4.64
N GLU A 188 -6.75 -8.52 4.22
CA GLU A 188 -6.71 -7.09 3.92
C GLU A 188 -7.20 -6.76 2.50
N ASP A 189 -6.87 -7.59 1.52
CA ASP A 189 -7.20 -7.35 0.11
C ASP A 189 -8.50 -8.05 -0.28
N MET A 190 -8.61 -9.34 0.03
CA MET A 190 -9.74 -10.15 -0.47
C MET A 190 -11.06 -9.81 0.22
N CYS A 191 -11.05 -9.10 1.35
CA CYS A 191 -12.26 -8.69 2.05
C CYS A 191 -13.18 -7.81 1.18
N VAL A 192 -12.63 -7.09 0.19
CA VAL A 192 -13.39 -6.24 -0.74
C VAL A 192 -14.39 -7.03 -1.58
N LYS A 193 -14.20 -8.35 -1.74
CA LYS A 193 -15.17 -9.27 -2.36
C LYS A 193 -16.57 -9.14 -1.74
N LYS A 194 -16.66 -8.81 -0.45
CA LYS A 194 -17.93 -8.56 0.27
C LYS A 194 -18.73 -7.38 -0.30
N LEU A 195 -18.09 -6.50 -1.08
CA LEU A 195 -18.73 -5.37 -1.76
C LEU A 195 -19.14 -5.69 -3.20
N GLY A 196 -18.87 -6.90 -3.72
CA GLY A 196 -19.15 -7.28 -5.11
C GLY A 196 -17.95 -7.13 -6.05
N THR A 197 -16.79 -6.70 -5.54
CA THR A 197 -15.56 -6.56 -6.32
C THR A 197 -14.95 -7.91 -6.67
N GLN A 198 -14.50 -8.05 -7.91
CA GLN A 198 -13.72 -9.22 -8.32
C GLN A 198 -12.36 -9.17 -7.63
N VAL A 199 -11.78 -10.34 -7.33
CA VAL A 199 -10.51 -10.41 -6.59
C VAL A 199 -9.55 -11.40 -7.25
N TYR A 200 -8.26 -11.11 -7.18
CA TYR A 200 -7.18 -12.02 -7.54
C TYR A 200 -6.09 -11.97 -6.47
N LEU A 201 -5.70 -13.14 -5.94
CA LEU A 201 -4.70 -13.28 -4.90
C LEU A 201 -3.35 -13.71 -5.49
N ILE A 202 -2.30 -12.91 -5.28
CA ILE A 202 -0.92 -13.25 -5.62
C ILE A 202 -0.32 -14.13 -4.52
N THR A 203 0.38 -15.21 -4.89
CA THR A 203 0.84 -16.22 -3.94
C THR A 203 2.33 -16.18 -3.56
N ASP A 204 3.19 -15.46 -4.29
CA ASP A 204 4.65 -15.44 -4.05
C ASP A 204 5.02 -14.85 -2.67
N PHE A 205 4.31 -13.81 -2.24
CA PHE A 205 4.47 -13.13 -0.94
C PHE A 205 3.16 -13.13 -0.16
N ILE A 206 2.42 -14.23 -0.19
CA ILE A 206 1.10 -14.32 0.43
C ILE A 206 1.12 -14.03 1.94
N GLU A 207 0.17 -13.21 2.38
CA GLU A 207 -0.12 -12.98 3.79
C GLU A 207 -1.47 -13.59 4.17
N ASN A 208 -1.44 -14.60 5.03
CA ASN A 208 -2.63 -15.28 5.52
C ASN A 208 -2.56 -15.52 7.04
N PRO A 209 -2.62 -14.45 7.85
CA PRO A 209 -2.38 -14.54 9.29
C PRO A 209 -3.42 -15.39 10.04
N LEU A 210 -4.62 -15.52 9.48
CA LEU A 210 -5.71 -16.33 10.05
C LEU A 210 -5.78 -17.75 9.46
N ASN A 211 -4.87 -18.09 8.55
CA ASN A 211 -4.83 -19.36 7.84
C ASN A 211 -6.20 -19.74 7.21
N GLU A 212 -6.88 -18.75 6.63
CA GLU A 212 -8.18 -18.92 5.98
C GLU A 212 -8.00 -19.64 4.64
N SER A 213 -8.94 -20.53 4.27
CA SER A 213 -8.94 -21.12 2.93
C SER A 213 -9.28 -20.06 1.88
N PHE A 214 -8.49 -20.03 0.81
CA PHE A 214 -8.70 -19.20 -0.37
C PHE A 214 -8.92 -20.04 -1.64
N ASP A 215 -9.33 -21.31 -1.50
CA ASP A 215 -9.54 -22.22 -2.65
C ASP A 215 -10.61 -21.71 -3.63
N ASN A 216 -11.54 -20.88 -3.14
CA ASN A 216 -12.62 -20.25 -3.92
C ASN A 216 -12.26 -18.83 -4.41
N ILE A 217 -10.98 -18.45 -4.37
CA ILE A 217 -10.45 -17.16 -4.82
C ILE A 217 -9.52 -17.43 -6.00
N PRO A 218 -9.71 -16.75 -7.16
CA PRO A 218 -8.72 -16.80 -8.23
C PRO A 218 -7.34 -16.39 -7.70
N ASN A 219 -6.35 -17.25 -7.89
CA ASN A 219 -5.02 -17.03 -7.34
C ASN A 219 -3.93 -17.61 -8.24
N GLY A 220 -2.71 -17.14 -8.05
CA GLY A 220 -1.54 -17.64 -8.75
C GLY A 220 -0.27 -16.89 -8.38
N ASN A 221 0.86 -17.46 -8.77
CA ASN A 221 2.14 -16.76 -8.64
C ASN A 221 2.24 -15.61 -9.66
N PHE A 222 3.28 -14.80 -9.59
CA PHE A 222 3.44 -13.64 -10.47
C PHE A 222 3.37 -13.98 -11.97
N ALA A 223 3.95 -15.11 -12.40
CA ALA A 223 3.91 -15.50 -13.80
C ALA A 223 2.49 -15.89 -14.26
N GLN A 224 1.74 -16.57 -13.39
CA GLN A 224 0.33 -16.89 -13.63
C GLN A 224 -0.53 -15.63 -13.61
N PHE A 225 -0.25 -14.72 -12.68
CA PHE A 225 -0.92 -13.43 -12.56
C PHE A 225 -0.70 -12.57 -13.81
N GLU A 226 0.54 -12.41 -14.27
CA GLU A 226 0.86 -11.62 -15.46
C GLU A 226 0.16 -12.19 -16.70
N LYS A 227 0.15 -13.51 -16.86
CA LYS A 227 -0.60 -14.17 -17.94
C LYS A 227 -2.11 -13.92 -17.83
N TYR A 228 -2.66 -13.98 -16.63
CA TYR A 228 -4.08 -13.74 -16.37
C TYR A 228 -4.47 -12.29 -16.69
N ILE A 229 -3.74 -11.31 -16.14
CA ILE A 229 -4.10 -9.90 -16.23
C ILE A 229 -3.89 -9.36 -17.65
N CYS A 230 -2.80 -9.76 -18.31
CA CYS A 230 -2.57 -9.43 -19.72
C CYS A 230 -3.52 -10.19 -20.66
N GLY A 231 -4.17 -11.25 -20.20
CA GLY A 231 -5.17 -12.02 -20.95
C GLY A 231 -6.59 -11.43 -20.89
N LEU A 232 -6.84 -10.40 -20.08
CA LEU A 232 -8.14 -9.74 -19.99
C LEU A 232 -8.53 -9.08 -21.33
N ASP A 233 -9.82 -9.06 -21.65
CA ASP A 233 -10.35 -8.34 -22.81
C ASP A 233 -10.17 -6.81 -22.68
N PHE A 234 -10.49 -6.06 -23.73
CA PHE A 234 -10.54 -4.60 -23.65
C PHE A 234 -11.59 -4.16 -22.63
N ALA A 235 -11.27 -3.10 -21.88
CA ALA A 235 -12.20 -2.49 -20.96
C ALA A 235 -13.42 -1.94 -21.72
N VAL A 236 -14.61 -2.28 -21.23
CA VAL A 236 -15.92 -1.79 -21.71
C VAL A 236 -16.49 -0.78 -20.73
#